data_AF-A0A523QIB6-F1
#
_entry.id   AF-A0A523QIB6-F1
#
_cell.length_a   1.000
_cell.length_b   1.000
_cell.length_c   1.000
_cell.angle_alpha   90.00
_cell.angle_beta   90.00
_cell.angle_gamma   90.00
#
_symmetry.space_group_name_H-M   'P 1'
#
loop_
_entity.id
_entity.type
_entity.pdbx_description
1 polymer ?
#
loop_
_entity_poly.entity_id
_entity_poly.type
_entity_poly.pdbx_seq_one_letter_code
_entity_poly.pdbx_strand_id
1 'polypeptide(L)'
;MPNFWIPNVVLRSDFLISVSPFKVCRTAHLSIANLLSLLPVTKYRKGKPGGWGALYELGIERVLADLYFTMPFDLGIVEARQKLFYTDDPAKGRVEEYGKICVGEPYEIDHEASQLAELEPEHLRLIDENKSQLEDL
;
A
#
# COMPACT_ATOMS: atom_id res chain seq x y z
N MET A 1 15.54 11.30 8.35
CA MET A 1 14.82 10.34 7.50
C MET A 1 15.46 8.97 7.61
N PRO A 2 14.70 7.91 7.86
CA PRO A 2 15.19 6.55 7.63
C PRO A 2 15.39 6.34 6.13
N ASN A 3 16.55 5.86 5.71
CA ASN A 3 16.82 5.56 4.31
C ASN A 3 16.24 4.18 3.96
N PHE A 4 15.32 4.12 2.99
CA PHE A 4 14.89 2.84 2.43
C PHE A 4 15.95 2.28 1.50
N TRP A 5 16.23 0.98 1.64
CA TRP A 5 16.95 0.19 0.64
C TRP A 5 16.00 -0.14 -0.49
N ILE A 6 16.04 0.64 -1.56
CA ILE A 6 15.21 0.44 -2.75
C ILE A 6 16.04 -0.23 -3.84
N PRO A 7 15.53 -1.28 -4.52
CA PRO A 7 16.25 -1.89 -5.65
C PRO A 7 16.49 -0.87 -6.78
N ASN A 8 17.70 -0.90 -7.34
CA ASN A 8 18.07 -0.01 -8.46
C ASN A 8 17.13 -0.10 -9.66
N VAL A 9 16.49 -1.26 -9.90
CA VAL A 9 15.52 -1.42 -10.98
C VAL A 9 14.32 -0.50 -10.79
N VAL A 10 13.86 -0.29 -9.55
CA VAL A 10 12.72 0.61 -9.26
C VAL A 10 13.13 2.07 -9.40
N LEU A 11 14.33 2.44 -8.91
CA LEU A 11 14.85 3.80 -9.01
C LEU A 11 15.18 4.23 -10.45
N ARG A 12 15.36 3.27 -11.36
CA ARG A 12 15.67 3.49 -12.78
C ARG A 12 14.48 3.28 -13.69
N SER A 13 13.31 2.93 -13.14
CA SER A 13 12.10 2.82 -13.92
C SER A 13 11.71 4.21 -14.43
N ASP A 14 11.39 4.31 -15.72
CA ASP A 14 10.77 5.50 -16.28
C ASP A 14 9.29 5.62 -15.86
N PHE A 15 8.67 4.50 -15.46
CA PHE A 15 7.29 4.44 -15.01
C PHE A 15 7.07 3.24 -14.07
N LEU A 16 6.46 3.45 -12.90
CA LEU A 16 6.12 2.42 -11.93
C LEU A 16 4.61 2.28 -11.78
N ILE A 17 4.10 1.11 -12.16
CA ILE A 17 2.69 0.75 -12.05
C ILE A 17 2.52 -0.29 -10.96
N SER A 18 1.52 -0.12 -10.09
CA SER A 18 1.11 -1.12 -9.11
C SER A 18 -0.29 -1.60 -9.43
N VAL A 19 -0.47 -2.91 -9.48
CA VAL A 19 -1.78 -3.55 -9.70
C VAL A 19 -2.10 -4.39 -8.49
N SER A 20 -3.23 -4.12 -7.83
CA SER A 20 -3.68 -4.86 -6.65
C SER A 20 -5.09 -5.41 -6.85
N PRO A 21 -5.39 -6.62 -6.32
CA PRO A 21 -6.77 -7.05 -6.18
C PRO A 21 -7.45 -6.23 -5.08
N PHE A 22 -8.77 -6.07 -5.15
CA PHE A 22 -9.56 -5.43 -4.09
C PHE A 22 -9.75 -6.39 -2.91
N LYS A 23 -8.65 -6.63 -2.20
CA LYS A 23 -8.57 -7.53 -1.07
C LYS A 23 -8.56 -6.74 0.22
N VAL A 24 -9.54 -7.03 1.07
CA VAL A 24 -9.80 -6.30 2.29
C VAL A 24 -9.70 -7.26 3.47
N CYS A 25 -8.77 -6.96 4.36
CA CYS A 25 -8.75 -7.48 5.73
C CYS A 25 -9.24 -6.36 6.66
N ARG A 26 -9.02 -6.45 7.97
CA ARG A 26 -9.27 -5.36 8.95
C ARG A 26 -8.82 -3.96 8.48
N THR A 27 -7.93 -3.87 7.50
CA THR A 27 -7.55 -2.68 6.74
C THR A 27 -7.49 -3.01 5.23
N ALA A 28 -7.57 -1.99 4.38
CA ALA A 28 -7.40 -2.10 2.94
C ALA A 28 -5.93 -1.81 2.56
N HIS A 29 -5.16 -2.86 2.30
CA HIS A 29 -3.79 -2.77 1.79
C HIS A 29 -3.81 -3.02 0.28
N LEU A 30 -3.90 -1.94 -0.49
CA LEU A 30 -4.14 -1.95 -1.93
C LEU A 30 -2.88 -1.63 -2.74
N SER A 31 -2.93 -0.68 -3.67
CA SER A 31 -1.86 -0.45 -4.64
C SER A 31 -0.60 0.13 -3.98
N ILE A 32 -0.71 0.97 -2.96
CA ILE A 32 0.41 1.52 -2.19
C ILE A 32 1.10 0.43 -1.37
N ALA A 33 0.32 -0.49 -0.78
CA ALA A 33 0.87 -1.57 0.03
C ALA A 33 1.77 -2.53 -0.76
N ASN A 34 1.56 -2.66 -2.07
CA ASN A 34 2.44 -3.45 -2.94
C ASN A 34 3.87 -2.90 -2.99
N LEU A 35 4.11 -1.61 -2.74
CA LEU A 35 5.46 -1.02 -2.70
C LEU A 35 6.35 -1.71 -1.66
N LEU A 36 5.75 -2.21 -0.57
CA LEU A 36 6.47 -2.97 0.45
C LEU A 36 7.13 -4.23 -0.14
N SER A 37 6.47 -4.89 -1.09
CA SER A 37 6.97 -6.12 -1.73
C SER A 37 8.23 -5.90 -2.58
N LEU A 38 8.49 -4.65 -2.98
CA LEU A 38 9.68 -4.26 -3.72
C LEU A 38 10.91 -4.15 -2.82
N LEU A 39 10.74 -4.07 -1.50
CA LEU A 39 11.85 -3.92 -0.58
C LEU A 39 12.61 -5.26 -0.38
N PRO A 40 13.94 -5.26 -0.39
CA PRO A 40 14.75 -6.46 -0.16
C PRO A 40 14.64 -6.90 1.31
N VAL A 41 13.79 -7.90 1.57
CA VAL A 41 13.53 -8.49 2.91
C VAL A 41 14.80 -8.73 3.73
N THR A 42 15.90 -9.15 3.10
CA THR A 42 17.18 -9.43 3.77
C THR A 42 17.80 -8.21 4.43
N LYS A 43 17.52 -6.99 3.95
CA LYS A 43 18.00 -5.72 4.52
C LYS A 43 17.17 -5.26 5.72
N TYR A 44 15.96 -5.79 5.88
CA TYR A 44 15.00 -5.41 6.93
C TYR A 44 14.76 -6.51 7.98
N ARG A 45 15.47 -7.63 7.85
CA ARG A 45 15.37 -8.77 8.76
C ARG A 45 16.14 -8.50 10.07
N LYS A 46 15.43 -8.28 11.17
CA LYS A 46 15.99 -8.26 12.54
C LYS A 46 15.85 -9.63 13.23
N GLY A 47 16.65 -10.61 12.82
CA GLY A 47 16.92 -11.85 13.59
C GLY A 47 15.77 -12.82 13.89
N LYS A 48 14.49 -12.46 13.70
CA LYS A 48 13.33 -13.36 13.91
C LYS A 48 12.82 -13.96 12.58
N PRO A 49 12.32 -15.21 12.59
CA PRO A 49 11.64 -15.78 11.42
C PRO A 49 10.35 -14.98 11.16
N GLY A 50 10.23 -14.37 9.98
CA GLY A 50 9.14 -13.44 9.66
C GLY A 50 9.50 -12.25 8.76
N GLY A 51 10.78 -12.09 8.38
CA GLY A 51 11.24 -11.27 7.25
C GLY A 51 11.22 -9.75 7.41
N TRP A 52 10.14 -9.21 7.99
CA TRP A 52 9.82 -7.78 7.98
C TRP A 52 9.83 -7.13 9.38
N GLY A 53 10.43 -7.81 10.37
CA GLY A 53 10.38 -7.39 11.78
C GLY A 53 10.75 -5.93 12.01
N ALA A 54 11.76 -5.40 11.30
CA ALA A 54 12.13 -3.99 11.44
C ALA A 54 11.05 -3.01 10.94
N LEU A 55 10.28 -3.36 9.91
CA LEU A 55 9.23 -2.50 9.36
C LEU A 55 7.95 -2.57 10.19
N TYR A 56 7.60 -3.77 10.69
CA TYR A 56 6.49 -3.90 11.64
C TYR A 56 6.77 -3.18 12.97
N GLU A 57 8.01 -3.20 13.46
CA GLU A 57 8.42 -2.43 14.66
C GLU A 57 8.28 -0.91 14.48
N LEU A 58 8.41 -0.41 13.24
CA LEU A 58 8.25 1.01 12.90
C LEU A 58 6.79 1.44 12.70
N GLY A 59 5.86 0.47 12.67
CA GLY A 59 4.46 0.69 12.34
C GLY A 59 4.25 0.66 10.82
N ILE A 60 3.57 -0.39 10.34
CA ILE A 60 3.42 -0.62 8.90
C ILE A 60 2.75 0.54 8.17
N GLU A 61 1.77 1.18 8.79
CA GLU A 61 1.02 2.30 8.20
C GLU A 61 1.92 3.52 7.96
N ARG A 62 2.84 3.82 8.89
CA ARG A 62 3.85 4.89 8.70
C ARG A 62 4.84 4.55 7.60
N VAL A 63 5.27 3.29 7.54
CA VAL A 63 6.18 2.81 6.48
C VAL A 63 5.52 2.95 5.11
N LEU A 64 4.23 2.63 4.98
CA LEU A 64 3.50 2.79 3.71
C LEU A 64 3.38 4.26 3.31
N ALA A 65 3.08 5.15 4.25
CA ALA A 65 3.04 6.59 3.99
C ALA A 65 4.42 7.12 3.54
N ASP A 66 5.50 6.74 4.22
CA ASP A 66 6.86 7.15 3.83
C ASP A 66 7.25 6.59 2.45
N LEU A 67 6.86 5.35 2.14
CA LEU A 67 7.13 4.74 0.83
C LEU A 67 6.43 5.48 -0.31
N TYR A 68 5.19 5.94 -0.09
CA TYR A 68 4.45 6.74 -1.06
C TYR A 68 5.23 8.00 -1.47
N PHE A 69 5.82 8.71 -0.50
CA PHE A 69 6.62 9.92 -0.80
C PHE A 69 8.04 9.64 -1.31
N THR A 70 8.55 8.42 -1.10
CA THR A 70 9.94 8.07 -1.45
C THR A 70 10.07 7.43 -2.84
N MET A 71 9.04 6.70 -3.27
CA MET A 71 9.08 5.89 -4.50
C MET A 71 8.48 6.67 -5.68
N PRO A 72 9.00 6.50 -6.91
CA PRO A 72 8.43 7.13 -8.10
C PRO A 72 7.17 6.37 -8.53
N PHE A 73 6.12 6.39 -7.73
CA PHE A 73 4.91 5.61 -7.97
C PHE A 73 3.91 6.39 -8.81
N ASP A 74 3.86 6.09 -10.11
CA ASP A 74 3.16 6.93 -11.09
C ASP A 74 1.68 6.57 -11.28
N LEU A 75 1.33 5.27 -11.20
CA LEU A 75 -0.02 4.80 -11.52
C LEU A 75 -0.41 3.58 -10.70
N GLY A 76 -1.52 3.68 -9.98
CA GLY A 76 -2.14 2.53 -9.36
C GLY A 76 -3.29 1.95 -10.21
N ILE A 77 -3.54 0.66 -10.03
CA ILE A 77 -4.71 -0.04 -10.55
C ILE A 77 -5.26 -0.94 -9.44
N VAL A 78 -6.54 -0.78 -9.10
CA VAL A 78 -7.25 -1.68 -8.18
C VAL A 78 -8.29 -2.46 -8.99
N GLU A 79 -8.09 -3.78 -9.09
CA GLU A 79 -9.07 -4.71 -9.65
C GLU A 79 -10.15 -4.93 -8.60
N ALA A 80 -11.23 -4.15 -8.70
CA ALA A 80 -12.37 -4.17 -7.81
C ALA A 80 -13.60 -4.80 -8.48
N ARG A 81 -13.41 -5.79 -9.37
CA ARG A 81 -14.57 -6.55 -9.86
C ARG A 81 -15.13 -7.39 -8.72
N GLN A 82 -14.24 -7.93 -7.91
CA GLN A 82 -14.54 -8.75 -6.75
C GLN A 82 -13.85 -8.19 -5.49
N LYS A 83 -14.63 -7.91 -4.45
CA LYS A 83 -14.11 -7.61 -3.12
C LYS A 83 -13.87 -8.91 -2.36
N LEU A 84 -12.61 -9.17 -2.02
CA LEU A 84 -12.19 -10.32 -1.23
C LEU A 84 -12.11 -9.93 0.24
N PHE A 85 -13.15 -10.19 1.02
CA PHE A 85 -13.15 -9.96 2.46
C PHE A 85 -12.71 -11.22 3.20
N TYR A 86 -11.70 -11.13 4.06
CA TYR A 86 -11.28 -12.23 4.92
C TYR A 86 -10.96 -11.73 6.32
N THR A 87 -11.13 -12.61 7.31
CA THR A 87 -10.75 -12.33 8.71
C THR A 87 -9.31 -12.84 8.96
N ASP A 88 -8.95 -13.23 10.18
CA ASP A 88 -7.60 -13.74 10.47
C ASP A 88 -7.27 -15.06 9.75
N ASP A 89 -8.29 -15.75 9.23
CA ASP A 89 -8.15 -16.97 8.44
C ASP A 89 -8.32 -16.66 6.93
N PRO A 90 -7.23 -16.68 6.13
CA PRO A 90 -7.27 -16.43 4.69
C PRO A 90 -8.11 -17.46 3.92
N ALA A 91 -8.39 -18.63 4.50
CA ALA A 91 -9.23 -19.66 3.88
C ALA A 91 -10.73 -19.41 4.09
N LYS A 92 -11.11 -18.47 4.96
CA LYS A 92 -12.51 -18.15 5.29
C LYS A 92 -12.86 -16.73 4.84
N GLY A 93 -12.76 -16.52 3.53
CA GLY A 93 -13.16 -15.28 2.89
C GLY A 93 -14.56 -15.34 2.28
N ARG A 94 -15.15 -14.17 2.04
CA ARG A 94 -16.33 -13.98 1.19
C ARG A 94 -15.95 -13.12 -0.01
N VAL A 95 -16.58 -13.41 -1.13
CA VAL A 95 -16.45 -12.62 -2.36
C VAL A 95 -17.73 -11.82 -2.53
N GLU A 96 -17.61 -10.52 -2.74
CA GLU A 96 -18.71 -9.65 -3.13
C GLU A 96 -18.41 -9.06 -4.51
N GLU A 97 -19.38 -9.10 -5.42
CA GLU A 97 -19.24 -8.48 -6.75
C GLU A 97 -19.41 -6.96 -6.62
N TYR A 98 -18.44 -6.21 -7.14
CA TYR A 98 -18.42 -4.75 -7.14
C TYR A 98 -18.33 -4.16 -8.56
N GLY A 99 -17.79 -4.93 -9.51
CA GLY A 99 -17.85 -4.63 -10.94
C GLY A 99 -17.06 -3.40 -11.41
N LYS A 100 -16.08 -2.93 -10.63
CA LYS A 100 -15.30 -1.71 -10.93
C LYS A 100 -13.82 -2.00 -11.15
N ILE A 101 -13.14 -1.12 -11.86
CA ILE A 101 -11.67 -1.07 -11.90
C ILE A 101 -11.29 0.38 -11.66
N CYS A 102 -10.53 0.65 -10.60
CA CYS A 102 -10.03 1.99 -10.30
C CYS A 102 -8.63 2.12 -10.91
N VAL A 103 -8.38 3.21 -11.65
CA VAL A 103 -7.10 3.48 -12.32
C VAL A 103 -6.80 4.97 -12.19
N GLY A 104 -5.62 5.32 -11.71
CA GLY A 104 -5.29 6.72 -11.47
C GLY A 104 -4.09 6.91 -10.55
N GLU A 105 -4.00 8.11 -9.99
CA GLU A 105 -2.97 8.44 -9.01
C GLU A 105 -3.10 7.51 -7.79
N PRO A 106 -1.98 6.92 -7.30
CA PRO A 106 -2.05 5.89 -6.29
C PRO A 106 -2.81 6.21 -5.01
N TYR A 107 -2.65 7.42 -4.46
CA TYR A 107 -3.39 7.82 -3.27
C TYR A 107 -4.88 7.98 -3.57
N GLU A 108 -5.24 8.65 -4.68
CA GLU A 108 -6.64 8.86 -5.06
C GLU A 108 -7.41 7.56 -5.21
N ILE A 109 -6.84 6.56 -5.89
CA ILE A 109 -7.54 5.29 -6.12
C ILE A 109 -7.55 4.39 -4.89
N ASP A 110 -6.50 4.40 -4.06
CA ASP A 110 -6.49 3.61 -2.83
C ASP A 110 -7.50 4.21 -1.84
N HIS A 111 -7.65 5.54 -1.83
CA HIS A 111 -8.68 6.24 -1.08
C HIS A 111 -10.09 5.91 -1.60
N GLU A 112 -10.35 6.05 -2.91
CA GLU A 112 -11.64 5.68 -3.51
C GLU A 112 -12.00 4.22 -3.19
N ALA A 113 -11.09 3.28 -3.45
CA ALA A 113 -11.32 1.87 -3.20
C ALA A 113 -11.51 1.55 -1.70
N SER A 114 -10.82 2.26 -0.81
CA SER A 114 -11.02 2.12 0.64
C SER A 114 -12.39 2.63 1.09
N GLN A 115 -12.88 3.73 0.52
CA GLN A 115 -14.26 4.20 0.75
C GLN A 115 -15.30 3.20 0.26
N LEU A 116 -15.09 2.58 -0.91
CA LEU A 116 -15.93 1.47 -1.40
C LEU A 116 -15.92 0.26 -0.45
N ALA A 117 -14.83 0.09 0.31
CA ALA A 117 -14.70 -0.95 1.32
C ALA A 117 -15.30 -0.57 2.67
N GLU A 118 -15.74 0.69 2.86
CA GLU A 118 -16.11 1.30 4.14
C GLU A 118 -14.96 1.26 5.17
N LEU A 119 -13.74 1.55 4.70
CA LEU A 119 -12.53 1.56 5.52
C LEU A 119 -11.74 2.86 5.35
N GLU A 120 -11.02 3.22 6.42
CA GLU A 120 -10.11 4.36 6.46
C GLU A 120 -8.72 3.88 6.91
N PRO A 121 -7.88 3.36 6.00
CA PRO A 121 -6.52 2.95 6.33
C PRO A 121 -5.69 4.12 6.87
N GLU A 122 -4.94 3.88 7.94
CA GLU A 122 -4.17 4.93 8.62
C GLU A 122 -3.10 5.55 7.70
N HIS A 123 -2.44 4.77 6.85
CA HIS A 123 -1.45 5.29 5.91
C HIS A 123 -2.01 6.32 4.93
N LEU A 124 -3.27 6.18 4.50
CA LEU A 124 -3.91 7.17 3.62
C LEU A 124 -4.17 8.48 4.37
N ARG A 125 -4.63 8.41 5.62
CA ARG A 125 -4.76 9.61 6.47
C ARG A 125 -3.42 10.31 6.67
N LEU A 126 -2.36 9.54 6.93
CA LEU A 126 -1.01 10.09 7.07
C LEU A 126 -0.53 10.76 5.78
N ILE A 127 -0.78 10.17 4.60
CA ILE A 127 -0.41 10.78 3.32
C ILE A 127 -1.15 12.12 3.13
N ASP A 128 -2.46 12.15 3.39
CA ASP A 128 -3.28 13.36 3.24
C ASP A 128 -2.81 14.51 4.15
N GLU A 129 -2.53 14.20 5.42
CA GLU A 129 -2.00 15.16 6.40
C GLU A 129 -0.64 15.74 5.96
N ASN A 130 0.23 14.92 5.37
CA ASN A 130 1.54 15.37 4.89
C ASN A 130 1.44 16.15 3.57
N LYS A 131 0.53 15.80 2.67
CA LYS A 131 0.26 16.57 1.43
C LYS A 131 -0.19 17.99 1.77
N SER A 132 -1.13 18.12 2.70
CA SER A 132 -1.64 19.43 3.16
C SER A 132 -0.53 20.33 3.70
N GLN A 133 0.40 19.76 4.49
CA GLN A 133 1.55 20.51 5.02
C GLN A 133 2.57 20.93 3.95
N LEU A 134 2.67 20.21 2.84
CA LEU A 134 3.55 20.55 1.71
C LEU A 134 2.96 21.65 0.83
N GLU A 135 1.63 21.74 0.73
CA GLU A 135 0.93 22.79 -0.02
C GLU A 135 0.90 24.14 0.71
N ASP A 136 1.04 24.13 2.05
CA ASP A 136 1.13 25.32 2.90
C ASP A 136 2.55 25.94 2.97
N LEU A 137 3.54 25.38 2.26
CA LEU A 137 4.94 25.84 2.20
C LEU A 137 5.27 26.69 0.96
#